data_AF-A0A0M3IQL4-F1
#
_entry.id   AF-A0A0M3IQL4-F1
#
_cell.length_a   1.000
_cell.length_b   1.000
_cell.length_c   1.000
_cell.angle_alpha   90.00
_cell.angle_beta   90.00
_cell.angle_gamma   90.00
#
_symmetry.space_group_name_H-M   'P 1'
#
loop_
_entity.id
_entity.type
_entity.pdbx_description
1 polymer ?
#
loop_
_entity_poly.entity_id
_entity_poly.type
_entity_poly.pdbx_seq_one_letter_code
_entity_poly.pdbx_strand_id
1 'polypeptide(L)'
;RKAIALNGKGYIFNASKVEHENPENFGTDVPDWLFLLASQPDDLTRYYACLAICMLGSTKEMEAAVIKSGTLALVEPFLLAHRAITFAGDHYKHSQGRPKEWLVRLLPMLKSKCREAKSMAAFHFTMEATIKKDQQKLEVFQVIFTFLINFMI
;
A
#
# COMPACT_ATOMS: atom_id res chain seq x y z
N ARG A 1 -7.20 -4.35 -34.68
CA ARG A 1 -7.80 -3.11 -34.10
C ARG A 1 -7.54 -3.19 -32.59
N LYS A 2 -6.71 -2.29 -32.05
CA LYS A 2 -6.22 -2.33 -30.65
C LYS A 2 -7.34 -1.93 -29.70
N ALA A 3 -7.66 -2.75 -28.69
CA ALA A 3 -8.63 -2.40 -27.67
C ALA A 3 -7.95 -1.55 -26.60
N ILE A 4 -8.22 -0.24 -26.63
CA ILE A 4 -7.85 0.71 -25.58
C ILE A 4 -9.00 0.69 -24.59
N ALA A 5 -8.80 0.08 -23.42
CA ALA A 5 -9.79 0.15 -22.35
C ALA A 5 -9.57 1.45 -21.59
N LEU A 6 -10.48 2.41 -21.80
CA LEU A 6 -10.60 3.58 -20.94
C LEU A 6 -11.37 3.15 -19.69
N ASN A 7 -10.76 3.19 -18.52
CA ASN A 7 -11.56 3.28 -17.29
C ASN A 7 -12.06 4.74 -17.17
N GLY A 8 -13.23 4.95 -16.56
CA GLY A 8 -13.96 6.22 -16.44
C GLY A 8 -13.23 7.39 -15.75
N LYS A 9 -11.90 7.28 -15.55
CA LYS A 9 -10.97 8.31 -15.07
C LYS A 9 -9.90 8.73 -16.10
N GLY A 10 -9.96 8.23 -17.35
CA GLY A 10 -9.13 8.74 -18.46
C GLY A 10 -7.71 8.17 -18.56
N TYR A 11 -7.41 7.05 -17.91
CA TYR A 11 -6.12 6.36 -18.07
C TYR A 11 -6.15 5.39 -19.25
N ILE A 12 -5.08 5.42 -20.08
CA ILE A 12 -4.93 4.56 -21.26
C ILE A 12 -4.25 3.26 -20.83
N PHE A 13 -4.99 2.15 -20.81
CA PHE A 13 -4.45 0.81 -20.56
C PHE A 13 -4.17 0.09 -21.89
N ASN A 14 -2.94 -0.43 -22.06
CA ASN A 14 -2.58 -1.24 -23.23
C ASN A 14 -2.63 -2.73 -22.89
N ALA A 15 -3.82 -3.32 -23.01
CA ALA A 15 -4.06 -4.73 -22.68
C ALA A 15 -3.24 -5.73 -23.53
N SER A 16 -2.77 -5.32 -24.71
CA SER A 16 -2.01 -6.21 -25.61
C SER A 16 -0.60 -6.59 -25.13
N LYS A 17 -0.13 -6.07 -23.99
CA LYS A 17 1.19 -6.44 -23.43
C LYS A 17 1.12 -7.65 -22.48
N VAL A 18 -0.04 -7.92 -21.89
CA VAL A 18 -0.19 -8.92 -20.82
C VAL A 18 -0.26 -10.36 -21.35
N GLU A 19 -0.73 -10.56 -22.59
CA GLU A 19 -0.99 -11.90 -23.13
C GLU A 19 0.22 -12.59 -23.77
N HIS A 20 1.36 -11.92 -23.91
CA HIS A 20 2.51 -12.42 -24.70
C HIS A 20 3.85 -12.47 -23.97
N GLU A 21 3.93 -12.16 -22.67
CA GLU A 21 5.21 -12.19 -21.95
C GLU A 21 5.46 -13.53 -21.23
N ASN A 22 6.62 -14.11 -21.52
CA ASN A 22 7.18 -15.31 -20.88
C ASN A 22 7.25 -15.09 -19.36
N PRO A 23 6.78 -16.03 -18.50
CA PRO A 23 6.73 -15.87 -17.04
C PRO A 23 8.07 -15.58 -16.34
N GLU A 24 9.20 -15.64 -17.05
CA GLU A 24 10.52 -15.28 -16.54
C GLU A 24 10.85 -13.77 -16.64
N ASN A 25 10.00 -12.95 -17.29
CA ASN A 25 10.27 -11.53 -17.59
C ASN A 25 9.52 -10.51 -16.72
N PHE A 26 8.90 -10.94 -15.62
CA PHE A 26 8.17 -10.09 -14.66
C PHE A 26 9.02 -8.97 -13.99
N GLY A 27 10.31 -8.89 -14.31
CA GLY A 27 11.27 -7.96 -13.71
C GLY A 27 11.13 -6.49 -14.12
N THR A 28 10.35 -6.15 -15.17
CA THR A 28 10.24 -4.75 -15.65
C THR A 28 8.84 -4.14 -15.61
N ASP A 29 7.79 -4.97 -15.44
CA ASP A 29 6.37 -4.56 -15.57
C ASP A 29 5.60 -4.61 -14.24
N VAL A 30 6.31 -4.59 -13.12
CA VAL A 30 5.75 -4.45 -11.76
C VAL A 30 4.66 -3.36 -11.62
N PRO A 31 4.67 -2.23 -12.37
CA PRO A 31 3.65 -1.22 -12.17
C PRO A 31 2.26 -1.50 -12.75
N ASP A 32 2.15 -2.29 -13.83
CA ASP A 32 0.88 -2.38 -14.58
C ASP A 32 -0.18 -3.20 -13.84
N TRP A 33 0.22 -4.30 -13.19
CA TRP A 33 -0.70 -5.10 -12.38
C TRP A 33 -1.09 -4.40 -11.07
N LEU A 34 -0.20 -3.58 -10.50
CA LEU A 34 -0.51 -2.77 -9.30
C LEU A 34 -1.57 -1.72 -9.60
N PHE A 35 -1.52 -1.11 -10.79
CA PHE A 35 -2.56 -0.18 -11.24
C PHE A 35 -3.92 -0.87 -11.35
N LEU A 36 -3.96 -2.08 -11.90
CA LEU A 36 -5.19 -2.89 -12.00
C LEU A 36 -5.77 -3.21 -10.62
N LEU A 37 -4.93 -3.61 -9.66
CA LEU A 37 -5.37 -3.92 -8.30
C LEU A 37 -5.86 -2.68 -7.55
N ALA A 38 -5.16 -1.55 -7.67
CA ALA A 38 -5.56 -0.29 -7.04
C ALA A 38 -6.83 0.32 -7.66
N SER A 39 -7.27 -0.19 -8.82
CA SER A 39 -8.48 0.22 -9.53
C SER A 39 -9.68 -0.71 -9.31
N GLN A 40 -9.53 -1.79 -8.52
CA GLN A 40 -10.63 -2.71 -8.21
C GLN A 40 -11.73 -2.01 -7.41
N PRO A 41 -13.00 -2.45 -7.49
CA PRO A 41 -14.08 -1.85 -6.70
C PRO A 41 -14.00 -2.19 -5.21
N ASP A 42 -13.31 -3.27 -4.85
CA ASP A 42 -13.16 -3.74 -3.47
C ASP A 42 -12.10 -2.93 -2.71
N ASP A 43 -12.51 -2.30 -1.60
CA ASP A 43 -11.64 -1.41 -0.83
C ASP A 43 -10.49 -2.15 -0.13
N LEU A 44 -10.67 -3.43 0.22
CA LEU A 44 -9.61 -4.25 0.81
C LEU A 44 -8.49 -4.53 -0.21
N THR A 45 -8.85 -4.83 -1.45
CA THR A 45 -7.92 -5.03 -2.56
C THR A 45 -7.19 -3.73 -2.88
N ARG A 46 -7.92 -2.61 -3.00
CA ARG A 46 -7.33 -1.29 -3.22
C ARG A 46 -6.36 -0.90 -2.11
N TYR A 47 -6.72 -1.19 -0.87
CA TYR A 47 -5.88 -0.97 0.30
C TYR A 47 -4.54 -1.70 0.18
N TYR A 48 -4.56 -3.01 -0.11
CA TYR A 48 -3.34 -3.80 -0.25
C TYR A 48 -2.52 -3.39 -1.48
N ALA A 49 -3.18 -2.96 -2.56
CA ALA A 49 -2.49 -2.40 -3.72
C ALA A 49 -1.77 -1.09 -3.35
N CYS A 50 -2.43 -0.17 -2.66
CA CYS A 50 -1.82 1.09 -2.19
C CYS A 50 -0.64 0.83 -1.24
N LEU A 51 -0.81 -0.13 -0.32
CA LEU A 51 0.26 -0.54 0.59
C LEU A 51 1.46 -1.12 -0.16
N ALA A 52 1.23 -1.98 -1.15
CA ALA A 52 2.29 -2.55 -1.99
C ALA A 52 3.01 -1.48 -2.82
N ILE A 53 2.26 -0.57 -3.46
CA ILE A 53 2.83 0.57 -4.20
C ILE A 53 3.75 1.39 -3.28
N CYS A 54 3.30 1.72 -2.08
CA CYS A 54 4.09 2.52 -1.14
C CYS A 54 5.30 1.77 -0.57
N MET A 55 5.19 0.46 -0.31
CA MET A 55 6.33 -0.37 0.11
C MET A 55 7.39 -0.40 -0.98
N LEU A 56 7.01 -0.69 -2.24
CA LEU A 56 7.94 -0.70 -3.37
C LEU A 56 8.53 0.68 -3.63
N GLY A 57 7.72 1.74 -3.55
CA GLY A 57 8.18 3.13 -3.67
C GLY A 57 9.11 3.57 -2.53
N SER A 58 9.23 2.79 -1.46
CA SER A 58 10.17 3.03 -0.35
C SER A 58 11.41 2.12 -0.41
N THR A 59 11.54 1.30 -1.46
CA THR A 59 12.69 0.46 -1.75
C THR A 59 13.53 1.13 -2.83
N LYS A 60 14.82 1.41 -2.56
CA LYS A 60 15.69 2.21 -3.45
C LYS A 60 15.75 1.67 -4.87
N GLU A 61 15.77 0.35 -5.00
CA GLU A 61 15.87 -0.36 -6.27
C GLU A 61 14.60 -0.22 -7.12
N MET A 62 13.45 0.01 -6.48
CA MET A 62 12.13 0.06 -7.12
C MET A 62 11.53 1.47 -7.19
N GLU A 63 12.05 2.42 -6.41
CA GLU A 63 11.54 3.79 -6.28
C GLU A 63 11.35 4.47 -7.64
N ALA A 64 12.37 4.43 -8.51
CA ALA A 64 12.32 5.06 -9.82
C ALA A 64 11.23 4.46 -10.73
N ALA A 65 11.04 3.13 -10.69
CA ALA A 65 10.02 2.44 -11.48
C ALA A 65 8.61 2.80 -11.00
N VAL A 66 8.40 2.88 -9.69
CA VAL A 66 7.12 3.27 -9.07
C VAL A 66 6.79 4.74 -9.32
N ILE A 67 7.79 5.63 -9.31
CA ILE A 67 7.58 7.04 -9.68
C ILE A 67 7.19 7.13 -11.16
N LYS A 68 7.91 6.44 -12.04
CA LYS A 68 7.67 6.47 -13.49
C LYS A 68 6.28 5.96 -13.87
N SER A 69 5.73 5.00 -13.13
CA SER A 69 4.41 4.44 -13.42
C SER A 69 3.23 5.33 -13.06
N GLY A 70 3.42 6.32 -12.18
CA GLY A 70 2.35 7.18 -11.69
C GLY A 70 1.37 6.49 -10.73
N THR A 71 1.62 5.24 -10.30
CA THR A 71 0.70 4.50 -9.43
C THR A 71 0.55 5.11 -8.04
N LEU A 72 1.53 5.91 -7.59
CA LEU A 72 1.44 6.66 -6.32
C LEU A 72 0.26 7.63 -6.28
N ALA A 73 -0.18 8.16 -7.43
CA ALA A 73 -1.33 9.06 -7.52
C ALA A 73 -2.66 8.42 -7.08
N LEU A 74 -2.72 7.08 -6.97
CA LEU A 74 -3.90 6.35 -6.50
C LEU A 74 -4.02 6.31 -4.97
N VAL A 75 -2.92 6.56 -4.25
CA VAL A 75 -2.84 6.40 -2.79
C VAL A 75 -3.59 7.50 -2.06
N GLU A 76 -3.37 8.76 -2.41
CA GLU A 76 -4.04 9.89 -1.74
C GLU A 76 -5.58 9.84 -1.87
N PRO A 77 -6.17 9.59 -3.05
CA PRO A 77 -7.61 9.40 -3.17
C PRO A 77 -8.15 8.25 -2.30
N PHE A 78 -7.41 7.15 -2.17
CA PHE A 78 -7.79 6.05 -1.28
C PHE A 78 -7.80 6.52 0.19
N LEU A 79 -6.75 7.20 0.64
CA LEU A 79 -6.61 7.67 2.02
C LEU A 79 -7.64 8.73 2.40
N LEU A 80 -8.03 9.61 1.47
CA LEU A 80 -9.07 10.61 1.70
C LEU A 80 -10.48 10.00 1.79
N ALA A 81 -10.73 8.90 1.08
CA ALA A 81 -12.02 8.23 1.07
C ALA A 81 -12.26 7.35 2.33
N HIS A 82 -11.21 6.98 3.07
CA HIS A 82 -11.30 6.02 4.17
C HIS A 82 -10.72 6.56 5.47
N ARG A 83 -11.38 6.24 6.59
CA ARG A 83 -10.81 6.44 7.93
C ARG A 83 -10.28 5.12 8.46
N ALA A 84 -9.01 5.10 8.88
CA ALA A 84 -8.35 3.88 9.35
C ALA A 84 -9.11 3.15 10.48
N ILE A 85 -9.72 3.92 11.39
CA ILE A 85 -10.49 3.38 12.53
C ILE A 85 -11.74 2.64 12.06
N THR A 86 -12.52 3.22 11.15
CA THR A 86 -13.72 2.55 10.61
C THR A 86 -13.32 1.40 9.69
N PHE A 87 -12.27 1.58 8.90
CA PHE A 87 -11.73 0.53 8.02
C PHE A 87 -11.30 -0.73 8.78
N ALA A 88 -10.67 -0.56 9.96
CA ALA A 88 -10.37 -1.67 10.88
C ALA A 88 -11.66 -2.40 11.31
N GLY A 89 -12.70 -1.65 11.65
CA GLY A 89 -13.99 -2.20 12.04
C GLY A 89 -14.69 -2.95 10.89
N ASP A 90 -14.65 -2.41 9.69
CA ASP A 90 -15.43 -2.94 8.56
C ASP A 90 -14.78 -4.20 7.95
N HIS A 91 -13.45 -4.28 7.98
CA HIS A 91 -12.69 -5.36 7.32
C HIS A 91 -11.93 -6.30 8.28
N TYR A 92 -11.77 -5.93 9.56
CA TYR A 92 -10.86 -6.64 10.47
C TYR A 92 -11.41 -6.88 11.90
N LYS A 93 -12.72 -6.71 12.14
CA LYS A 93 -13.37 -6.93 13.45
C LYS A 93 -13.01 -8.24 14.16
N HIS A 94 -12.67 -9.29 13.42
CA HIS A 94 -12.30 -10.60 13.97
C HIS A 94 -10.87 -11.05 13.59
N SER A 95 -10.08 -10.18 12.95
CA SER A 95 -8.70 -10.48 12.57
C SER A 95 -7.75 -10.26 13.75
N GLN A 96 -6.72 -11.11 13.88
CA GLN A 96 -5.65 -10.94 14.88
C GLN A 96 -4.69 -9.76 14.56
N GLY A 97 -4.95 -9.01 13.49
CA GLY A 97 -4.06 -7.99 12.97
C GLY A 97 -2.74 -8.58 12.47
N ARG A 98 -1.75 -7.72 12.23
CA ARG A 98 -0.40 -8.12 11.83
C ARG A 98 0.51 -8.33 13.05
N PRO A 99 1.47 -9.27 12.97
CA PRO A 99 2.47 -9.45 14.02
C PRO A 99 3.53 -8.35 13.95
N LYS A 100 4.29 -8.18 15.03
CA LYS A 100 5.34 -7.16 15.17
C LYS A 100 6.33 -7.16 14.00
N GLU A 101 6.77 -8.35 13.58
CA GLU A 101 7.78 -8.56 12.54
C GLU A 101 7.28 -8.05 11.19
N TRP A 102 5.97 -8.08 10.98
CA TRP A 102 5.35 -7.53 9.79
C TRP A 102 5.29 -6.00 9.87
N LEU A 103 4.87 -5.45 11.03
CA LEU A 103 4.78 -4.00 11.24
C LEU A 103 6.12 -3.27 11.13
N VAL A 104 7.21 -3.92 11.58
CA VAL A 104 8.58 -3.38 11.45
C VAL A 104 8.98 -3.16 9.98
N ARG A 105 8.40 -3.92 9.03
CA ARG A 105 8.68 -3.74 7.60
C ARG A 105 8.13 -2.44 7.03
N LEU A 106 7.21 -1.76 7.72
CA LEU A 106 6.68 -0.46 7.31
C LEU A 106 7.51 0.72 7.83
N LEU A 107 8.49 0.49 8.72
CA LEU A 107 9.35 1.57 9.22
C LEU A 107 10.09 2.35 8.12
N PRO A 108 10.61 1.73 7.04
CA PRO A 108 11.18 2.47 5.92
C PRO A 108 10.20 3.44 5.26
N MET A 109 8.90 3.09 5.20
CA MET A 109 7.88 3.98 4.63
C MET A 109 7.69 5.24 5.47
N LEU A 110 7.73 5.13 6.81
CA LEU A 110 7.66 6.30 7.70
C LEU A 110 8.87 7.23 7.54
N LYS A 111 10.03 6.69 7.14
CA LYS A 111 11.27 7.45 6.88
C LYS A 111 11.38 7.94 5.44
N SER A 112 10.46 7.52 4.56
CA SER A 112 10.50 7.88 3.15
C SER A 112 10.27 9.38 2.93
N LYS A 113 10.91 9.94 1.89
CA LYS A 113 10.59 11.31 1.42
C LYS A 113 9.20 11.36 0.76
N CYS A 114 8.74 10.23 0.21
CA CYS A 114 7.42 10.07 -0.41
C CYS A 114 6.30 10.29 0.62
N ARG A 115 5.42 11.26 0.37
CA ARG A 115 4.33 11.63 1.29
C ARG A 115 3.31 10.51 1.38
N GLU A 116 2.95 9.94 0.24
CA GLU A 116 2.00 8.84 0.08
C GLU A 116 2.45 7.63 0.92
N ALA A 117 3.74 7.29 0.88
CA ALA A 117 4.29 6.19 1.67
C ALA A 117 4.14 6.43 3.19
N LYS A 118 4.48 7.64 3.65
CA LYS A 118 4.32 8.02 5.07
C LYS A 118 2.86 7.97 5.49
N SER A 119 1.97 8.54 4.69
CA SER A 119 0.53 8.58 4.98
C SER A 119 -0.09 7.18 4.96
N MET A 120 0.31 6.31 4.03
CA MET A 120 -0.14 4.92 3.96
C MET A 120 0.35 4.09 5.15
N ALA A 121 1.61 4.29 5.56
CA ALA A 121 2.14 3.65 6.77
C ALA A 121 1.36 4.11 8.02
N ALA A 122 1.15 5.41 8.19
CA ALA A 122 0.39 5.97 9.31
C ALA A 122 -1.06 5.44 9.34
N PHE A 123 -1.70 5.32 8.18
CA PHE A 123 -3.01 4.70 8.05
C PHE A 123 -3.00 3.24 8.54
N HIS A 124 -2.04 2.43 8.06
CA HIS A 124 -1.89 1.03 8.49
C HIS A 124 -1.64 0.92 10.00
N PHE A 125 -0.72 1.73 10.54
CA PHE A 125 -0.44 1.75 11.98
C PHE A 125 -1.66 2.15 12.81
N THR A 126 -2.46 3.10 12.35
CA THR A 126 -3.70 3.52 13.04
C THR A 126 -4.74 2.40 13.02
N MET A 127 -4.88 1.70 11.89
CA MET A 127 -5.77 0.55 11.73
C MET A 127 -5.37 -0.57 12.70
N GLU A 128 -4.08 -0.93 12.72
CA GLU A 128 -3.55 -1.98 13.61
C GLU A 128 -3.62 -1.58 15.09
N ALA A 129 -3.36 -0.31 15.43
CA ALA A 129 -3.52 0.19 16.79
C ALA A 129 -4.98 0.06 17.27
N THR A 130 -5.95 0.29 16.37
CA THR A 130 -7.38 0.11 16.66
C THR A 130 -7.68 -1.35 16.94
N ILE A 131 -7.27 -2.27 16.06
CA ILE A 131 -7.48 -3.72 16.22
C ILE A 131 -6.85 -4.22 17.54
N LYS A 132 -5.61 -3.82 17.83
CA LYS A 132 -4.88 -4.29 19.01
C LYS A 132 -5.39 -3.66 20.30
N LYS A 133 -5.93 -2.44 20.27
CA LYS A 133 -6.62 -1.82 21.41
C LYS A 133 -7.83 -2.65 21.82
N ASP A 134 -8.66 -3.05 20.85
CA ASP A 134 -9.85 -3.87 21.10
C ASP A 134 -9.49 -5.27 21.61
N GLN A 135 -8.31 -5.77 21.24
CA GLN A 135 -7.76 -7.05 21.71
C GLN A 135 -6.96 -6.98 23.02
N GLN A 136 -6.75 -5.78 23.59
CA GLN A 136 -5.83 -5.55 24.72
C GLN A 136 -4.38 -6.01 24.47
N LYS A 137 -3.89 -5.94 23.22
CA LYS A 137 -2.54 -6.37 22.78
C LYS A 137 -1.65 -5.21 22.33
N LEU A 138 -1.74 -4.07 23.00
CA LEU A 138 -1.01 -2.85 22.61
C LEU A 138 0.51 -2.92 22.85
N GLU A 139 0.98 -3.88 23.65
CA GLU A 139 2.41 -4.16 23.88
C GLU A 139 3.22 -4.35 22.59
N VAL A 140 2.58 -4.82 21.51
CA VAL A 140 3.20 -4.97 20.18
C VAL A 140 3.79 -3.64 19.67
N PHE A 141 3.19 -2.50 20.04
CA PHE A 141 3.63 -1.18 19.62
C PHE A 141 4.69 -0.57 20.51
N GLN A 142 4.90 -1.05 21.74
CA GLN A 142 5.94 -0.50 22.62
C GLN A 142 7.31 -0.56 21.95
N VAL A 143 7.63 -1.69 21.32
CA VAL A 143 8.90 -1.85 20.61
C VAL A 143 8.96 -0.97 19.37
N ILE A 144 7.86 -0.84 18.64
CA ILE A 144 7.77 -0.02 17.43
C ILE A 144 7.97 1.46 17.76
N PHE A 145 7.32 1.97 18.82
CA PHE A 145 7.51 3.33 19.30
C PHE A 145 8.92 3.58 19.81
N THR A 146 9.53 2.63 20.52
CA THR A 146 10.95 2.70 20.89
C THR A 146 11.85 2.80 19.67
N PHE A 147 11.59 2.05 18.60
CA PHE A 147 12.33 2.18 17.35
C PHE A 147 12.12 3.52 16.65
N LEU A 148 10.90 4.09 16.70
CA LEU A 148 10.62 5.39 16.12
C LEU A 148 11.29 6.52 16.90
N ILE A 149 11.22 6.52 18.23
CA ILE A 149 11.84 7.54 19.09
C ILE A 149 13.36 7.53 18.93
N ASN A 150 14.00 6.35 18.96
CA ASN A 150 15.46 6.24 18.83
C ASN A 150 16.02 6.55 17.43
N PHE A 151 15.16 6.68 16.40
CA PHE A 151 15.58 6.99 15.04
C PHE A 151 15.07 8.34 14.50
N MET A 152 14.17 9.01 15.23
CA MET A 152 13.65 10.34 14.89
C MET A 152 14.31 11.46 15.69
N ILE A 153 15.11 11.13 16.71
CA ILE A 153 16.05 12.02 17.41
C ILE A 153 17.43 11.78 16.79
#